data_AF-X1ENK7-F1
#
_entry.id   AF-X1ENK7-F1
#
_cell.length_a   1.000
_cell.length_b   1.000
_cell.length_c   1.000
_cell.angle_alpha   90.00
_cell.angle_beta   90.00
_cell.angle_gamma   90.00
#
_symmetry.space_group_name_H-M   'P 1'
#
loop_
_entity.id
_entity.type
_entity.pdbx_description
1 polymer ?
#
loop_
_entity_poly.entity_id
_entity_poly.type
_entity_poly.pdbx_seq_one_letter_code
_entity_poly.pdbx_strand_id
1 'polypeptide(L)'
;MNDFIQPLSDEYKDIYFIQGELNARYPYSHSLLVGDYLIDTGISSKRLRKLKKLFPINHVNFTHWHEDHTNSSYLLKGAKFHCHLKDKPPIEDIELMIPYYNIAGTPIENEMRKLIEVLRMKNVKIDDLIEENQII
;
A
#
# COMPACT_ATOMS: atom_id res chain seq x y z
N MET A 1 17.82 -8.13 14.50
CA MET A 1 17.31 -7.87 13.13
C MET A 1 15.81 -7.65 13.24
N ASN A 2 15.24 -6.72 12.46
CA ASN A 2 13.79 -6.70 12.32
C ASN A 2 13.39 -7.95 11.53
N ASP A 3 12.63 -8.82 12.16
CA ASP A 3 12.18 -10.13 11.66
C ASP A 3 11.44 -10.08 10.31
N PHE A 4 10.89 -8.92 9.95
CA PHE A 4 10.07 -8.73 8.76
C PHE A 4 10.79 -8.07 7.57
N ILE A 5 12.09 -7.76 7.67
CA ILE A 5 12.86 -7.10 6.59
C ILE A 5 13.97 -8.05 6.14
N GLN A 6 13.97 -8.45 4.87
CA GLN A 6 14.89 -9.44 4.34
C GLN A 6 15.52 -8.92 3.05
N PRO A 7 16.86 -8.85 2.93
CA PRO A 7 17.51 -8.59 1.64
C PRO A 7 17.06 -9.66 0.63
N LEU A 8 16.72 -9.23 -0.59
CA LEU A 8 16.30 -10.14 -1.65
C LEU A 8 17.42 -10.54 -2.61
N SER A 9 18.55 -9.84 -2.54
CA SER A 9 19.69 -10.09 -3.42
C SER A 9 20.99 -9.78 -2.69
N ASP A 10 22.00 -10.63 -2.91
CA ASP A 10 23.37 -10.38 -2.47
C ASP A 10 24.09 -9.37 -3.39
N GLU A 11 23.65 -9.27 -4.65
CA GLU A 11 24.17 -8.34 -5.65
C GLU A 11 23.51 -6.96 -5.53
N TYR A 12 22.17 -6.93 -5.51
CA TYR A 12 21.39 -5.70 -5.41
C TYR A 12 21.05 -5.37 -3.95
N LYS A 13 21.95 -4.62 -3.32
CA LYS A 13 21.91 -4.31 -1.87
C LYS A 13 20.74 -3.45 -1.42
N ASP A 14 20.04 -2.80 -2.33
CA ASP A 14 18.95 -1.88 -2.03
C ASP A 14 17.57 -2.48 -2.29
N ILE A 15 17.47 -3.82 -2.44
CA ILE A 15 16.21 -4.53 -2.66
C ILE A 15 15.88 -5.39 -1.44
N TYR A 16 14.73 -5.12 -0.82
CA TYR A 16 14.28 -5.80 0.38
C TYR A 16 12.86 -6.31 0.24
N PHE A 17 12.67 -7.58 0.60
CA PHE A 17 11.36 -8.13 0.89
C PHE A 17 10.91 -7.64 2.26
N ILE A 18 9.71 -7.05 2.29
CA ILE A 18 9.10 -6.58 3.52
C ILE A 18 7.89 -7.47 3.81
N GLN A 19 8.04 -8.34 4.80
CA GLN A 19 6.99 -9.26 5.18
C GLN A 19 5.81 -8.49 5.79
N GLY A 20 4.58 -8.75 5.35
CA GLY A 20 3.37 -8.26 5.99
C GLY A 20 3.06 -8.98 7.29
N GLU A 21 2.35 -8.30 8.19
CA GLU A 21 1.88 -8.89 9.45
C GLU A 21 1.04 -10.15 9.18
N LEU A 22 1.04 -11.09 10.13
CA LEU A 22 0.39 -12.40 9.98
C LEU A 22 0.74 -13.16 8.68
N ASN A 23 1.99 -13.04 8.23
CA ASN A 23 2.48 -13.63 6.96
C ASN A 23 1.65 -13.17 5.74
N ALA A 24 1.29 -11.89 5.69
CA ALA A 24 0.44 -11.32 4.64
C ALA A 24 -0.91 -12.04 4.48
N ARG A 25 -1.46 -12.56 5.59
CA ARG A 25 -2.86 -12.95 5.61
C ARG A 25 -3.70 -11.68 5.58
N TYR A 26 -4.72 -11.67 4.72
CA TYR A 26 -5.71 -10.61 4.64
C TYR A 26 -6.16 -10.13 6.03
N PRO A 27 -6.19 -8.81 6.29
CA PRO A 27 -6.07 -7.69 5.33
C PRO A 27 -4.64 -7.12 5.20
N TYR A 28 -3.61 -7.96 5.34
CA TYR A 28 -2.22 -7.57 5.13
C TYR A 28 -1.66 -8.12 3.83
N SER A 29 -0.73 -7.40 3.22
CA SER A 29 0.05 -7.84 2.06
C SER A 29 1.55 -7.75 2.33
N HIS A 30 2.35 -8.40 1.49
CA HIS A 30 3.78 -8.17 1.43
C HIS A 30 4.09 -6.89 0.65
N SER A 31 5.20 -6.24 0.97
CA SER A 31 5.72 -5.11 0.21
C SER A 31 7.12 -5.39 -0.29
N LEU A 32 7.55 -4.62 -1.29
CA LEU A 32 8.93 -4.58 -1.77
C LEU A 32 9.50 -3.17 -1.51
N LEU A 33 10.70 -3.09 -0.98
CA LEU A 33 11.45 -1.84 -0.90
C LEU A 33 12.61 -1.89 -1.90
N VAL A 34 12.71 -0.89 -2.77
CA VAL A 34 13.78 -0.73 -3.77
C VAL A 34 14.35 0.68 -3.64
N GLY A 35 15.54 0.82 -3.07
CA GLY A 35 16.10 2.13 -2.74
C GLY A 35 15.17 2.91 -1.78
N ASP A 36 14.62 4.03 -2.25
CA ASP A 36 13.64 4.86 -1.54
C ASP A 36 12.19 4.71 -2.04
N TYR A 37 11.94 3.71 -2.90
CA TYR A 37 10.62 3.33 -3.39
C TYR A 37 10.05 2.17 -2.57
N LEU A 38 8.85 2.37 -2.03
CA LEU A 38 8.07 1.29 -1.42
C LEU A 38 6.95 0.88 -2.37
N ILE A 39 6.86 -0.41 -2.65
CA ILE A 39 5.75 -1.02 -3.40
C ILE A 39 4.71 -1.52 -2.39
N ASP A 40 3.53 -0.90 -2.43
CA ASP A 40 2.40 -1.09 -1.51
C ASP A 40 2.71 -0.79 -0.03
N THR A 41 1.68 -0.51 0.77
CA THR A 41 1.81 -0.12 2.19
C THR A 41 1.14 -1.10 3.17
N GLY A 42 0.64 -2.22 2.65
CA GLY A 42 -0.17 -3.22 3.33
C GLY A 42 0.47 -4.06 4.44
N ILE A 43 1.73 -3.79 4.79
CA ILE A 43 2.51 -4.57 5.76
C ILE A 43 2.06 -4.42 7.22
N SER A 44 1.00 -3.66 7.46
CA SER A 44 0.50 -3.15 8.75
C SER A 44 1.11 -1.83 9.21
N SER A 45 0.26 -1.02 9.86
CA SER A 45 0.65 0.28 10.40
C SER A 45 1.81 0.19 11.41
N LYS A 46 1.93 -0.93 12.14
CA LYS A 46 3.01 -1.17 13.10
C LYS A 46 4.34 -1.41 12.38
N ARG A 47 4.35 -2.26 11.35
CA ARG A 47 5.56 -2.55 10.57
C ARG A 47 5.98 -1.33 9.74
N LEU A 48 5.03 -0.63 9.12
CA LEU A 48 5.32 0.57 8.34
C LEU A 48 5.92 1.71 9.20
N ARG A 49 5.43 1.91 10.43
CA ARG A 49 6.04 2.85 11.38
C ARG A 49 7.49 2.50 11.74
N LYS A 50 7.84 1.21 11.76
CA LYS A 50 9.23 0.77 11.99
C LYS A 50 10.06 0.95 10.73
N LEU A 51 9.55 0.54 9.57
CA LEU A 51 10.24 0.60 8.28
C LEU A 51 10.70 2.03 7.95
N LYS A 52 9.80 3.02 8.04
CA LYS A 52 10.11 4.41 7.71
C LYS A 52 11.11 5.10 8.64
N LYS A 53 11.48 4.48 9.77
CA LYS A 53 12.55 4.97 10.66
C LYS A 53 13.93 4.46 10.24
N LEU A 54 13.96 3.43 9.41
CA LEU A 54 15.17 2.70 9.03
C LEU A 54 15.59 3.04 7.59
N PHE A 55 14.61 3.28 6.72
CA PHE A 55 14.82 3.60 5.32
C PHE A 55 14.15 4.93 4.96
N PRO A 56 14.77 5.75 4.10
CA PRO A 56 14.05 6.82 3.43
C PRO A 56 12.99 6.20 2.53
N ILE A 57 11.76 6.71 2.61
CA ILE A 57 10.66 6.31 1.72
C ILE A 57 10.11 7.59 1.13
N ASN A 58 10.60 7.94 -0.05
CA ASN A 58 10.23 9.17 -0.76
C ASN A 58 9.15 8.91 -1.82
N HIS A 59 9.05 7.66 -2.27
CA HIS A 59 8.11 7.24 -3.30
C HIS A 59 7.32 6.01 -2.85
N VAL A 60 6.03 5.99 -3.16
CA VAL A 60 5.16 4.82 -2.95
C VAL A 60 4.48 4.49 -4.26
N ASN A 61 4.70 3.28 -4.76
CA ASN A 61 4.03 2.76 -5.94
C ASN A 61 2.97 1.77 -5.50
N PHE A 62 1.70 2.09 -5.74
CA PHE A 62 0.63 1.13 -5.53
C PHE A 62 0.51 0.21 -6.75
N THR A 63 0.53 -1.09 -6.51
CA THR A 63 0.30 -2.09 -7.55
C THR A 63 -1.14 -2.04 -8.05
N HIS A 64 -2.09 -1.82 -7.16
CA HIS A 64 -3.51 -1.62 -7.43
C HIS A 64 -4.22 -1.04 -6.19
N TRP A 65 -5.52 -0.78 -6.30
CA TRP A 65 -6.28 0.00 -5.32
C TRP A 65 -6.78 -0.74 -4.08
N HIS A 66 -6.72 -2.08 -4.02
CA HIS A 66 -7.31 -2.84 -2.92
C HIS A 66 -6.76 -2.41 -1.54
N GLU A 67 -7.60 -2.54 -0.52
CA GLU A 67 -7.36 -2.03 0.83
C GLU A 67 -6.16 -2.67 1.51
N ASP A 68 -5.88 -3.94 1.23
CA ASP A 68 -4.73 -4.67 1.77
C ASP A 68 -3.42 -4.20 1.15
N HIS A 69 -3.43 -3.43 0.06
CA HIS A 69 -2.26 -2.80 -0.55
C HIS A 69 -2.11 -1.33 -0.18
N THR A 70 -3.23 -0.60 -0.03
CA THR A 70 -3.24 0.86 0.12
C THR A 70 -3.42 1.34 1.56
N ASN A 71 -3.79 0.46 2.50
CA ASN A 71 -3.92 0.83 3.90
C ASN A 71 -2.59 1.32 4.50
N SER A 72 -2.67 2.03 5.63
CA SER A 72 -1.49 2.56 6.36
C SER A 72 -0.66 3.63 5.62
N SER A 73 -0.94 3.91 4.34
CA SER A 73 -0.31 4.96 3.50
C SER A 73 -0.28 6.35 4.15
N TYR A 74 -1.30 6.70 4.94
CA TYR A 74 -1.37 7.94 5.72
C TYR A 74 -0.17 8.19 6.67
N LEU A 75 0.64 7.15 6.94
CA LEU A 75 1.85 7.23 7.76
C LEU A 75 3.06 7.81 7.02
N LEU A 76 3.05 7.84 5.69
CA LEU A 76 4.15 8.28 4.84
C LEU A 76 3.93 9.72 4.34
N LYS A 77 3.67 10.63 5.29
CA LYS A 77 3.52 12.06 5.01
C LYS A 77 4.81 12.59 4.38
N GLY A 78 4.73 13.07 3.14
CA GLY A 78 5.85 13.62 2.39
C GLY A 78 6.39 12.72 1.28
N ALA A 79 5.98 11.45 1.22
CA ALA A 79 6.23 10.62 0.05
C ALA A 79 5.33 11.05 -1.10
N LYS A 80 5.81 10.89 -2.33
CA LYS A 80 5.01 10.96 -3.54
C LYS A 80 4.31 9.63 -3.79
N PHE A 81 3.04 9.67 -4.11
CA PHE A 81 2.26 8.46 -4.41
C PHE A 81 2.02 8.30 -5.91
N HIS A 82 2.23 7.09 -6.39
CA HIS A 82 2.14 6.70 -7.79
C HIS A 82 1.18 5.52 -7.92
N CYS A 83 0.36 5.51 -8.96
CA CYS A 83 -0.44 4.35 -9.34
C CYS A 83 -0.79 4.40 -10.82
N HIS A 84 -1.35 3.32 -11.34
CA HIS A 84 -1.93 3.32 -12.67
C HIS A 84 -3.24 4.11 -12.71
N LEU A 85 -3.58 4.70 -13.88
CA LEU A 85 -4.75 5.59 -14.04
C LEU A 85 -6.08 4.94 -13.59
N LYS A 86 -6.24 3.63 -13.84
CA LYS A 86 -7.46 2.91 -13.49
C LYS A 86 -7.64 2.68 -11.98
N ASP A 87 -6.54 2.72 -11.22
CA ASP A 87 -6.53 2.48 -9.77
C ASP A 87 -6.70 3.79 -8.99
N LYS A 88 -6.42 4.93 -9.62
CA LYS A 88 -6.48 6.25 -8.99
C LYS A 88 -7.82 6.56 -8.30
N PRO A 89 -9.01 6.32 -8.92
CA PRO A 89 -10.26 6.78 -8.32
C PRO A 89 -10.55 6.21 -6.91
N PRO A 90 -10.52 4.89 -6.66
CA PRO A 90 -10.73 4.34 -5.31
C PRO A 90 -9.59 4.63 -4.31
N ILE A 91 -8.40 5.05 -4.78
CA ILE A 91 -7.31 5.47 -3.90
C ILE A 91 -7.49 6.92 -3.43
N GLU A 92 -7.90 7.81 -4.34
CA GLU A 92 -8.19 9.22 -4.02
C GLU A 92 -9.55 9.41 -3.33
N ASP A 93 -10.47 8.47 -3.50
CA ASP A 93 -11.75 8.42 -2.80
C ASP A 93 -12.10 6.99 -2.38
N ILE A 94 -11.81 6.65 -1.12
CA ILE A 94 -12.00 5.30 -0.58
C ILE A 94 -13.47 4.85 -0.60
N GLU A 95 -14.42 5.78 -0.69
CA GLU A 95 -15.84 5.46 -0.82
C GLU A 95 -16.15 4.79 -2.17
N LEU A 96 -15.34 5.07 -3.20
CA LEU A 96 -15.47 4.41 -4.50
C LEU A 96 -15.07 2.93 -4.47
N MET A 97 -14.42 2.44 -3.41
CA MET A 97 -14.17 1.00 -3.27
C MET A 97 -15.48 0.19 -3.26
N ILE A 98 -16.56 0.72 -2.66
CA ILE A 98 -17.86 0.05 -2.57
C ILE A 98 -18.47 -0.26 -3.95
N PRO A 99 -18.66 0.72 -4.86
CA PRO A 99 -19.14 0.44 -6.20
C PRO A 99 -18.12 -0.31 -7.06
N TYR A 100 -16.82 -0.12 -6.86
CA TYR A 100 -15.79 -0.85 -7.62
C TYR A 100 -15.76 -2.35 -7.28
N TYR A 101 -16.01 -2.71 -6.02
CA TYR A 101 -16.23 -4.10 -5.61
C TYR A 101 -17.62 -4.64 -6.00
N ASN A 102 -18.50 -3.82 -6.58
CA ASN A 102 -19.88 -4.18 -6.90
C ASN A 102 -20.68 -4.69 -5.69
N ILE A 103 -20.44 -4.08 -4.51
CA ILE A 103 -21.10 -4.46 -3.25
C ILE A 103 -22.09 -3.41 -2.75
N ALA A 104 -22.30 -2.32 -3.49
CA ALA A 104 -23.25 -1.27 -3.13
C ALA A 104 -24.68 -1.84 -2.93
N GLY A 105 -25.31 -1.50 -1.81
CA GLY A 105 -26.64 -1.99 -1.44
C GLY A 105 -26.70 -3.46 -1.00
N THR A 106 -25.57 -4.18 -0.99
CA THR A 106 -25.49 -5.55 -0.46
C THR A 106 -25.17 -5.54 1.04
N PRO A 107 -25.41 -6.64 1.78
CA PRO A 107 -24.99 -6.75 3.18
C PRO A 107 -23.48 -6.52 3.40
N ILE A 108 -22.66 -6.83 2.39
CA ILE A 108 -21.19 -6.72 2.44
C ILE A 108 -20.74 -5.25 2.49
N GLU A 109 -21.52 -4.30 1.97
CA GLU A 109 -21.17 -2.87 2.01
C GLU A 109 -20.85 -2.40 3.44
N ASN A 110 -21.69 -2.76 4.40
CA ASN A 110 -21.49 -2.38 5.80
C ASN A 110 -20.25 -3.04 6.42
N GLU A 111 -19.92 -4.26 5.98
CA GLU A 111 -18.71 -4.96 6.43
C GLU A 111 -17.46 -4.30 5.84
N MET A 112 -17.49 -3.92 4.57
CA MET A 112 -16.40 -3.20 3.91
C MET A 112 -16.16 -1.83 4.56
N ARG A 113 -17.22 -1.07 4.85
CA ARG A 113 -17.10 0.23 5.56
C ARG A 113 -16.44 0.08 6.93
N LYS A 114 -16.83 -0.95 7.69
CA LYS A 114 -16.19 -1.28 8.97
C LYS A 114 -14.72 -1.65 8.78
N LEU A 115 -14.40 -2.42 7.74
CA LEU A 115 -13.01 -2.77 7.45
C LEU A 115 -12.16 -1.53 7.13
N ILE A 116 -12.65 -0.63 6.25
CA ILE A 116 -12.00 0.65 5.92
C ILE A 116 -11.72 1.46 7.20
N GLU A 117 -12.68 1.50 8.12
CA GLU A 117 -12.53 2.16 9.43
C GLU A 117 -11.47 1.49 10.31
N VAL A 118 -11.51 0.17 10.45
CA VAL A 118 -10.56 -0.63 11.24
C VAL A 118 -9.13 -0.51 10.70
N LEU A 119 -8.98 -0.50 9.37
CA LEU A 119 -7.71 -0.26 8.67
C LEU A 119 -7.28 1.21 8.69
N ARG A 120 -8.14 2.10 9.21
CA ARG A 120 -7.93 3.55 9.32
C ARG A 120 -7.56 4.17 7.99
N MET A 121 -8.15 3.69 6.91
CA MET A 121 -7.86 4.16 5.57
C MET A 121 -8.22 5.63 5.42
N LYS A 122 -7.53 6.28 4.50
CA LYS A 122 -7.67 7.68 4.15
C LYS A 122 -7.50 7.80 2.65
N ASN A 123 -8.19 8.78 2.08
CA ASN A 123 -7.95 9.21 0.71
C ASN A 123 -6.48 9.57 0.55
N VAL A 124 -5.85 9.04 -0.49
CA VAL A 124 -4.46 9.29 -0.82
C VAL A 124 -4.44 10.04 -2.14
N LYS A 125 -3.93 11.27 -2.11
CA LYS A 125 -3.68 12.04 -3.34
C LYS A 125 -2.59 11.33 -4.14
N ILE A 126 -2.88 11.03 -5.40
CA ILE A 126 -1.90 10.47 -6.35
C ILE A 126 -1.18 11.63 -7.02
N ASP A 127 0.14 11.68 -6.87
CA ASP A 127 0.97 12.77 -7.38
C ASP A 127 1.32 12.56 -8.85
N ASP A 128 1.66 11.34 -9.24
CA ASP A 128 2.06 10.99 -10.60
C ASP A 128 1.37 9.68 -11.04
N LEU A 129 1.07 9.57 -12.34
CA LEU A 129 0.45 8.38 -12.92
C LEU A 129 1.50 7.51 -13.61
N ILE A 130 1.29 6.20 -13.54
CA ILE A 130 2.08 5.20 -14.25
C ILE A 130 1.25 4.68 -15.41
N GLU A 131 1.78 4.77 -16.63
CA GLU A 131 1.14 4.23 -17.84
C GLU A 131 1.61 2.81 -18.18
N GLU A 132 0.86 2.13 -19.03
CA GLU A 132 1.19 0.81 -19.55
C GLU A 132 2.60 0.81 -20.19
N ASN A 133 3.45 -0.13 -19.77
CA ASN A 133 4.85 -0.27 -20.22
C ASN A 133 5.80 0.89 -19.87
N GLN A 134 5.40 1.80 -18.98
CA GLN A 134 6.30 2.83 -18.48
C GLN A 134 7.37 2.23 -17.55
N ILE A 135 8.62 2.63 -17.76
CA ILE A 135 9.76 2.30 -16.88
C ILE A 135 10.00 3.51 -15.98
N ILE A 136 10.12 3.27 -14.67
CA ILE A 136 10.32 4.27 -13.61
C ILE A 136 11.69 4.09 -13.01
#